data_AF-A0A371DAY2-F1
#
_entry.id   AF-A0A371DAY2-F1
#
_cell.length_a   1.000
_cell.length_b   1.000
_cell.length_c   1.000
_cell.angle_alpha   90.00
_cell.angle_beta   90.00
_cell.angle_gamma   90.00
#
_symmetry.space_group_name_H-M   'P 1'
#
loop_
_entity.id
_entity.type
_entity.pdbx_description
1 polymer ?
#
loop_
_entity_poly.entity_id
_entity_poly.type
_entity_poly.pdbx_seq_one_letter_code
_entity_poly.pdbx_strand_id
1 'polypeptide(L)'
;MAPVDACRILRDWFERHPDNHLHLHYCPSHVGITENEAVDSDVKYKARYPDASDVPRGTPFPISYAYVKSSIKDDAVLKWRQMADDNPCKYWGRYHFRHPAFRRLQHTGSFPLKRLGGRPTLVARFIRCITNHAPTGHYRDRFRQRFQEPTMCREHVLFRCDHYTRKYRHSSVEELLESMDPFYDIQRFLEENLSALSFEDIPDYA
;
A
#
# COMPACT_ATOMS: atom_id res chain seq x y z
N MET A 1 -8.08 -13.98 29.07
CA MET A 1 -8.65 -13.94 30.44
C MET A 1 -8.62 -12.55 31.09
N ALA A 2 -7.66 -11.67 30.77
CA ALA A 2 -7.57 -10.33 31.40
C ALA A 2 -8.79 -9.40 31.38
N PRO A 3 -9.72 -9.44 30.39
CA PRO A 3 -10.90 -8.57 30.45
C PRO A 3 -11.78 -8.86 31.66
N VAL A 4 -11.86 -10.13 32.09
CA VAL A 4 -12.72 -10.57 33.19
C VAL A 4 -12.14 -10.14 34.54
N ASP A 5 -10.82 -10.22 34.70
CA ASP A 5 -10.14 -9.80 35.93
C ASP A 5 -10.15 -8.28 36.12
N ALA A 6 -9.96 -7.52 35.04
CA ALA A 6 -10.08 -6.06 35.09
C ALA A 6 -11.50 -5.63 35.48
N CYS A 7 -12.53 -6.24 34.89
CA CYS A 7 -13.92 -5.97 35.27
C CYS A 7 -14.21 -6.36 36.73
N ARG A 8 -13.66 -7.47 37.23
CA ARG A 8 -13.80 -7.87 38.64
C ARG A 8 -13.16 -6.85 39.58
N ILE A 9 -11.91 -6.44 39.31
CA ILE A 9 -11.19 -5.45 40.13
C ILE A 9 -11.92 -4.10 40.13
N LEU A 10 -12.36 -3.64 38.96
CA LEU A 10 -13.09 -2.38 38.84
C LEU A 10 -14.42 -2.44 39.58
N ARG A 11 -15.16 -3.55 39.46
CA ARG A 11 -16.40 -3.76 40.21
C ARG A 11 -16.15 -3.70 41.71
N ASP A 12 -15.16 -4.46 42.20
CA ASP A 12 -14.79 -4.46 43.62
C ASP A 12 -14.35 -3.06 44.09
N TRP A 13 -13.78 -2.23 43.21
CA TRP A 13 -13.43 -0.84 43.52
C TRP A 13 -14.67 0.06 43.59
N PHE A 14 -15.57 -0.01 42.60
CA PHE A 14 -16.83 0.76 42.60
C PHE A 14 -17.70 0.41 43.81
N GLU A 15 -17.76 -0.85 44.22
CA GLU A 15 -18.60 -1.32 45.34
C GLU A 15 -18.07 -0.91 46.72
N ARG A 16 -16.79 -0.52 46.85
CA ARG A 16 -16.19 -0.14 48.14
C ARG A 16 -16.66 1.21 48.67
N HIS A 17 -17.06 2.14 47.80
CA HIS A 17 -17.46 3.48 48.22
C HIS A 17 -18.42 4.13 47.21
N PRO A 18 -19.51 4.77 47.65
CA PRO A 18 -20.47 5.41 46.74
C PRO A 18 -19.88 6.55 45.90
N ASP A 19 -18.78 7.15 46.35
CA ASP A 19 -18.07 8.19 45.60
C ASP A 19 -17.14 7.63 44.52
N ASN A 20 -16.92 6.32 44.45
CA ASN A 20 -16.10 5.72 43.40
C ASN A 20 -16.89 5.71 42.09
N HIS A 21 -16.53 6.60 41.19
CA HIS A 21 -17.17 6.75 39.89
C HIS A 21 -16.11 6.84 38.78
N LEU A 22 -16.48 6.39 37.58
CA LEU A 22 -15.63 6.44 36.40
C LEU A 22 -16.36 7.23 35.31
N HIS A 23 -15.76 8.34 34.91
CA HIS A 23 -16.19 9.11 33.75
C HIS A 23 -15.35 8.71 32.55
N LEU A 24 -16.00 8.18 31.51
CA LEU A 24 -15.34 7.81 30.27
C LEU A 24 -15.58 8.89 29.22
N HIS A 25 -14.49 9.53 28.80
CA HIS A 25 -14.51 10.49 27.70
C HIS A 25 -13.85 9.88 26.48
N TYR A 26 -14.52 9.92 25.34
CA TYR A 26 -13.89 9.59 24.08
C TYR A 26 -13.02 10.75 23.61
N CYS A 27 -11.74 10.48 23.35
CA CYS A 27 -10.81 11.42 22.73
C CYS A 27 -10.35 10.83 21.38
N PRO A 28 -10.58 11.50 20.24
CA PRO A 28 -10.04 11.05 18.97
C PRO A 28 -8.51 11.11 18.98
N SER A 29 -7.87 10.17 18.29
CA SER A 29 -6.42 10.13 18.16
C SER A 29 -5.93 11.21 17.18
N HIS A 30 -4.72 11.73 17.41
CA HIS A 30 -4.01 12.67 16.51
C HIS A 30 -4.75 13.99 16.21
N VAL A 31 -5.43 14.56 17.20
CA VAL A 31 -6.13 15.86 17.05
C VAL A 31 -5.46 17.01 17.82
N GLY A 32 -4.24 16.84 18.34
CA GLY A 32 -3.51 17.91 19.04
C GLY A 32 -3.90 18.09 20.51
N ILE A 33 -4.50 17.07 21.15
CA ILE A 33 -4.75 17.08 22.60
C ILE A 33 -3.49 16.57 23.29
N THR A 34 -2.76 17.50 23.92
CA THR A 34 -1.42 17.28 24.49
C THR A 34 -1.35 16.06 25.40
N GLU A 35 -2.29 15.90 26.31
CA GLU A 35 -2.29 14.82 27.31
C GLU A 35 -2.54 13.46 26.66
N ASN A 36 -3.44 13.40 25.66
CA ASN A 36 -3.71 12.17 24.91
C ASN A 36 -2.49 11.77 24.05
N GLU A 37 -1.80 12.74 23.45
CA GLU A 37 -0.58 12.49 22.67
C GLU A 37 0.62 12.09 23.55
N ALA A 38 0.70 12.65 24.77
CA ALA A 38 1.69 12.24 25.76
C ALA A 38 1.48 10.79 26.19
N VAL A 39 0.24 10.40 26.53
CA VAL A 39 -0.09 9.02 26.90
C VAL A 39 0.16 8.05 25.75
N ASP A 40 -0.21 8.40 24.50
CA ASP A 40 0.07 7.58 23.33
C ASP A 40 1.59 7.40 23.09
N SER A 41 2.38 8.45 23.38
CA SER A 41 3.84 8.40 23.31
C SER A 41 4.45 7.52 24.41
N ASP A 42 3.95 7.61 25.64
CA ASP A 42 4.39 6.79 26.78
C ASP A 42 4.10 5.31 26.54
N VAL A 43 2.89 4.99 26.04
CA VAL A 43 2.52 3.62 25.68
C VAL A 43 3.45 3.09 24.58
N LYS A 44 3.75 3.88 23.54
CA LYS A 44 4.70 3.48 22.49
C LYS A 44 6.12 3.29 23.03
N TYR A 45 6.57 4.15 23.92
CA TYR A 45 7.89 4.06 24.54
C TYR A 45 8.00 2.79 25.39
N LYS A 46 7.06 2.58 26.31
CA LYS A 46 7.00 1.38 27.17
C LYS A 46 6.84 0.09 26.38
N ALA A 47 6.06 0.10 25.30
CA ALA A 47 5.95 -1.06 24.42
C ALA A 47 7.26 -1.40 23.68
N ARG A 48 8.12 -0.40 23.42
CA ARG A 48 9.42 -0.59 22.75
C ARG A 48 10.56 -0.91 23.71
N TYR A 49 10.51 -0.37 24.92
CA TYR A 49 11.52 -0.55 25.96
C TYR A 49 10.87 -1.08 27.24
N PRO A 50 10.38 -2.33 27.22
CA PRO A 50 9.82 -2.92 28.42
C PRO A 50 10.91 -3.08 29.48
N ASP A 51 10.70 -2.57 30.69
CA ASP A 51 11.54 -2.91 31.83
C ASP A 51 11.27 -4.38 32.20
N ALA A 52 12.29 -5.11 32.64
CA ALA A 52 12.14 -6.47 33.14
C ALA A 52 11.22 -6.58 34.38
N SER A 53 10.95 -5.45 35.05
CA SER A 53 9.96 -5.31 36.12
C SER A 53 8.54 -5.02 35.64
N ASP A 54 8.36 -4.50 34.41
CA ASP A 54 7.07 -4.21 33.79
C ASP A 54 6.40 -5.46 33.18
N VAL A 55 7.17 -6.53 32.98
CA VAL A 55 6.69 -7.81 32.44
C VAL A 55 6.48 -8.78 33.61
N PRO A 56 5.23 -9.13 33.97
CA PRO A 56 4.97 -10.12 35.00
C PRO A 56 5.70 -11.43 34.69
N ARG A 57 6.69 -11.81 35.51
CA ARG A 57 7.39 -13.09 35.35
C ARG A 57 6.39 -14.22 35.57
N GLY A 58 6.19 -15.05 34.54
CA GLY A 58 5.40 -16.28 34.64
C GLY A 58 3.91 -16.16 34.27
N THR A 59 3.39 -14.98 33.95
CA THR A 59 2.05 -14.84 33.37
C THR A 59 2.11 -14.21 31.98
N PRO A 60 1.49 -14.80 30.95
CA PRO A 60 1.47 -14.21 29.62
C PRO A 60 0.82 -12.82 29.70
N PHE A 61 1.58 -11.79 29.29
CA PHE A 61 1.06 -10.44 29.20
C PHE A 61 -0.24 -10.49 28.37
N PRO A 62 -1.35 -9.90 28.83
CA PRO A 62 -2.60 -10.00 28.10
C PRO A 62 -2.46 -9.29 26.75
N ILE A 63 -2.33 -10.10 25.71
CA ILE A 63 -2.24 -9.60 24.34
C ILE A 63 -3.64 -9.14 23.94
N SER A 64 -3.77 -7.87 23.55
CA SER A 64 -5.05 -7.36 23.09
C SER A 64 -5.48 -8.13 21.83
N TYR A 65 -6.79 -8.37 21.69
CA TYR A 65 -7.32 -9.03 20.48
C TYR A 65 -6.90 -8.29 19.20
N ALA A 66 -6.85 -6.95 19.26
CA ALA A 66 -6.38 -6.12 18.15
C ALA A 66 -4.91 -6.42 17.79
N TYR A 67 -4.04 -6.56 18.78
CA TYR A 67 -2.64 -6.94 18.56
C TYR A 67 -2.54 -8.34 17.94
N VAL A 68 -3.22 -9.35 18.51
CA VAL A 68 -3.23 -10.72 17.95
C VAL A 68 -3.71 -10.72 16.49
N LYS A 69 -4.79 -10.01 16.20
CA LYS A 69 -5.34 -9.88 14.84
C LYS A 69 -4.35 -9.21 13.89
N SER A 70 -3.66 -8.16 14.34
CA SER A 70 -2.62 -7.49 13.54
C SER A 70 -1.46 -8.44 13.25
N SER A 71 -0.94 -9.13 14.28
CA SER A 71 0.16 -10.09 14.13
C SER A 71 -0.20 -11.21 13.16
N ILE A 72 -1.39 -11.81 13.27
CA ILE A 72 -1.85 -12.85 12.33
C ILE A 72 -1.93 -12.31 10.90
N LYS A 73 -2.45 -11.09 10.71
CA LYS A 73 -2.52 -10.45 9.40
C LYS A 73 -1.13 -10.22 8.82
N ASP A 74 -0.19 -9.71 9.63
CA ASP A 74 1.18 -9.46 9.21
C ASP A 74 1.88 -10.76 8.81
N ASP A 75 1.68 -11.83 9.59
CA ASP A 75 2.19 -13.18 9.30
C ASP A 75 1.62 -13.74 7.99
N ALA A 76 0.30 -13.62 7.79
CA ALA A 76 -0.37 -14.08 6.58
C ALA A 76 0.12 -13.33 5.34
N VAL A 77 0.29 -12.00 5.44
CA VAL A 77 0.83 -11.17 4.37
C VAL A 77 2.29 -11.52 4.09
N LEU A 78 3.10 -11.78 5.11
CA LEU A 78 4.50 -12.19 4.95
C LEU A 78 4.61 -13.54 4.21
N LYS A 79 3.85 -14.54 4.65
CA LYS A 79 3.81 -15.88 4.01
C LYS A 79 3.33 -15.79 2.56
N TRP A 80 2.27 -15.04 2.31
CA TRP A 80 1.80 -14.81 0.94
C TRP A 80 2.87 -14.17 0.06
N ARG A 81 3.62 -13.18 0.58
CA ARG A 81 4.72 -12.55 -0.17
C ARG A 81 5.83 -13.53 -0.50
N GLN A 82 6.26 -14.34 0.46
CA GLN A 82 7.27 -15.38 0.22
C GLN A 82 6.81 -16.32 -0.89
N MET A 83 5.58 -16.85 -0.79
CA MET A 83 5.00 -17.70 -1.84
C MET A 83 4.91 -17.00 -3.21
N ALA A 84 4.56 -15.71 -3.22
CA ALA A 84 4.45 -14.94 -4.46
C ALA A 84 5.82 -14.65 -5.09
N ASP A 85 6.84 -14.41 -4.26
CA ASP A 85 8.21 -14.15 -4.69
C ASP A 85 8.93 -15.44 -5.14
N ASP A 86 8.60 -16.59 -4.55
CA ASP A 86 9.10 -17.91 -4.97
C ASP A 86 8.52 -18.35 -6.32
N ASN A 87 7.30 -17.90 -6.65
CA ASN A 87 6.69 -18.16 -7.95
C ASN A 87 6.02 -16.91 -8.55
N PRO A 88 6.82 -15.96 -9.07
CA PRO A 88 6.29 -14.71 -9.56
C PRO A 88 5.33 -14.86 -10.73
N CYS A 89 5.58 -15.84 -11.60
CA CYS A 89 4.75 -16.14 -12.76
C CYS A 89 3.32 -16.53 -12.39
N LYS A 90 3.14 -17.22 -11.26
CA LYS A 90 1.84 -17.73 -10.82
C LYS A 90 1.03 -16.68 -10.05
N TYR A 91 1.69 -15.89 -9.19
CA TYR A 91 1.00 -15.06 -8.21
C TYR A 91 1.00 -13.56 -8.52
N TRP A 92 2.06 -13.02 -9.13
CA TRP A 92 2.07 -11.61 -9.58
C TRP A 92 1.40 -11.44 -10.96
N GLY A 93 1.12 -12.56 -11.64
CA GLY A 93 0.51 -12.59 -12.96
C GLY A 93 1.53 -12.38 -14.08
N ARG A 94 1.00 -12.33 -15.31
CA ARG A 94 1.82 -12.15 -16.53
C ARG A 94 2.04 -10.69 -16.90
N TYR A 95 1.17 -9.80 -16.43
CA TYR A 95 1.05 -8.45 -16.96
C TYR A 95 1.60 -7.36 -16.03
N HIS A 96 1.86 -7.66 -14.76
CA HIS A 96 2.51 -6.71 -13.84
C HIS A 96 4.03 -6.70 -14.04
N PHE A 97 4.66 -5.54 -13.87
CA PHE A 97 6.12 -5.48 -13.81
C PHE A 97 6.64 -6.20 -12.56
N ARG A 98 7.55 -7.17 -12.76
CA ARG A 98 8.07 -8.06 -11.71
C ARG A 98 9.24 -7.46 -10.93
N HIS A 99 9.43 -6.15 -10.99
CA HIS A 99 10.54 -5.46 -10.34
C HIS A 99 10.18 -5.04 -8.91
N PRO A 100 11.08 -5.22 -7.91
CA PRO A 100 10.81 -4.88 -6.51
C PRO A 100 10.30 -3.45 -6.28
N ALA A 101 10.76 -2.48 -7.08
CA ALA A 101 10.32 -1.08 -7.00
C ALA A 101 8.80 -0.89 -7.23
N PHE A 102 8.11 -1.86 -7.84
CA PHE A 102 6.68 -1.79 -8.13
C PHE A 102 5.82 -2.71 -7.25
N ARG A 103 6.44 -3.56 -6.41
CA ARG A 103 5.72 -4.55 -5.58
C ARG A 103 4.99 -3.92 -4.39
N ARG A 104 5.45 -2.76 -3.90
CA ARG A 104 4.91 -2.14 -2.68
C ARG A 104 4.65 -0.65 -2.87
N LEU A 105 3.42 -0.34 -3.25
CA LEU A 105 2.91 1.04 -3.30
C LEU A 105 1.91 1.20 -2.16
N GLN A 106 2.39 1.67 -1.00
CA GLN A 106 1.56 1.70 0.21
C GLN A 106 0.69 2.95 0.29
N HIS A 107 1.30 4.12 0.23
CA HIS A 107 0.59 5.39 0.30
C HIS A 107 1.33 6.46 -0.51
N THR A 108 0.60 7.48 -0.95
CA THR A 108 1.14 8.59 -1.75
C THR A 108 2.23 9.38 -1.03
N GLY A 109 2.32 9.28 0.30
CA GLY A 109 3.38 9.90 1.13
C GLY A 109 4.68 9.09 1.26
N SER A 110 4.77 7.86 0.74
CA SER A 110 5.99 7.01 0.79
C SER A 110 6.66 6.97 -0.55
N PHE A 111 7.98 6.82 -0.56
CA PHE A 111 8.69 6.36 -1.74
C PHE A 111 8.13 4.99 -2.20
N PRO A 112 7.96 4.76 -3.51
CA PRO A 112 8.31 5.67 -4.60
C PRO A 112 7.18 6.65 -4.99
N LEU A 113 5.94 6.47 -4.54
CA LEU A 113 4.81 7.34 -4.90
C LEU A 113 4.96 8.81 -4.48
N LYS A 114 5.67 9.09 -3.39
CA LYS A 114 6.00 10.45 -2.94
C LYS A 114 6.70 11.25 -4.04
N ARG A 115 7.50 10.59 -4.89
CA ARG A 115 8.22 11.20 -6.02
C ARG A 115 7.28 11.76 -7.10
N LEU A 116 6.09 11.17 -7.24
CA LEU A 116 5.06 11.66 -8.17
C LEU A 116 4.39 12.95 -7.67
N GLY A 117 4.64 13.35 -6.41
CA GLY A 117 4.48 14.72 -5.95
C GLY A 117 3.03 15.21 -5.88
N GLY A 118 2.08 14.34 -5.53
CA GLY A 118 0.67 14.74 -5.38
C GLY A 118 -0.03 15.11 -6.68
N ARG A 119 0.51 14.73 -7.84
CA ARG A 119 -0.08 14.93 -9.18
C ARG A 119 -1.01 13.76 -9.53
N PRO A 120 -2.34 13.85 -9.32
CA PRO A 120 -3.22 12.67 -9.35
C PRO A 120 -3.28 12.03 -10.74
N THR A 121 -3.27 12.84 -11.79
CA THR A 121 -3.27 12.36 -13.19
C THR A 121 -2.02 11.58 -13.53
N LEU A 122 -0.83 12.08 -13.13
CA LEU A 122 0.43 11.37 -13.34
C LEU A 122 0.47 10.07 -12.53
N VAL A 123 0.00 10.09 -11.27
CA VAL A 123 -0.11 8.89 -10.44
C VAL A 123 -1.02 7.86 -11.10
N ALA A 124 -2.20 8.26 -11.57
CA ALA A 124 -3.13 7.35 -12.23
C ALA A 124 -2.51 6.71 -13.48
N ARG A 125 -1.86 7.50 -14.33
CA ARG A 125 -1.16 7.01 -15.54
C ARG A 125 0.01 6.08 -15.19
N PHE A 126 0.77 6.41 -14.15
CA PHE A 126 1.85 5.57 -13.64
C PHE A 126 1.34 4.21 -13.14
N ILE A 127 0.29 4.21 -12.32
CA ILE A 127 -0.34 2.97 -11.83
C ILE A 127 -0.85 2.12 -12.99
N ARG A 128 -1.51 2.73 -13.98
CA ARG A 128 -1.96 2.04 -15.20
C ARG A 128 -0.79 1.41 -15.97
N CYS A 129 0.35 2.10 -16.06
CA CYS A 129 1.57 1.58 -16.67
C CYS A 129 2.05 0.31 -15.97
N ILE A 130 2.35 0.39 -14.67
CA ILE A 130 2.99 -0.73 -13.96
C ILE A 130 2.06 -1.95 -13.78
N THR A 131 0.75 -1.73 -13.76
CA THR A 131 -0.26 -2.78 -13.63
C THR A 131 -0.78 -3.28 -14.96
N ASN A 132 -0.38 -2.65 -16.08
CA ASN A 132 -0.94 -2.90 -17.41
C ASN A 132 -2.47 -2.75 -17.46
N HIS A 133 -3.04 -1.90 -16.59
CA HIS A 133 -4.46 -1.54 -16.55
C HIS A 133 -4.77 -0.23 -17.29
N ALA A 134 -3.89 0.20 -18.20
CA ALA A 134 -4.23 1.28 -19.10
C ALA A 134 -5.50 0.91 -19.90
N PRO A 135 -6.31 1.90 -20.30
CA PRO A 135 -7.53 1.68 -21.08
C PRO A 135 -7.22 1.33 -22.54
N THR A 136 -6.19 0.53 -22.72
CA THR A 136 -5.54 0.28 -23.98
C THR A 136 -5.30 -1.22 -24.05
N GLY A 137 -5.68 -1.82 -25.17
CA GLY A 137 -5.49 -3.23 -25.43
C GLY A 137 -6.24 -4.19 -24.51
N HIS A 138 -5.62 -4.71 -23.45
CA HIS A 138 -6.16 -5.83 -22.67
C HIS A 138 -7.44 -5.53 -21.88
N TYR A 139 -7.64 -4.29 -21.42
CA TYR A 139 -8.95 -3.90 -20.88
C TYR A 139 -10.03 -3.99 -21.97
N ARG A 140 -9.71 -3.59 -23.20
CA ARG A 140 -10.60 -3.70 -24.37
C ARG A 140 -10.75 -5.16 -24.82
N ASP A 141 -9.69 -5.97 -24.85
CA ASP A 141 -9.77 -7.41 -25.15
C ASP A 141 -10.64 -8.17 -24.14
N ARG A 142 -10.69 -7.73 -22.88
CA ARG A 142 -11.49 -8.39 -21.84
C ARG A 142 -12.95 -7.93 -21.82
N PHE A 143 -13.20 -6.63 -22.01
CA PHE A 143 -14.53 -6.03 -21.82
C PHE A 143 -15.19 -5.53 -23.12
N ARG A 144 -14.47 -5.52 -24.24
CA ARG A 144 -14.91 -5.08 -25.59
C ARG A 144 -14.24 -5.90 -26.71
N GLN A 145 -14.33 -7.24 -26.65
CA GLN A 145 -13.70 -8.21 -27.58
C GLN A 145 -13.94 -8.00 -29.10
N ARG A 146 -14.87 -7.13 -29.50
CA ARG A 146 -15.35 -7.03 -30.90
C ARG A 146 -14.69 -5.95 -31.77
N PHE A 147 -13.77 -5.14 -31.23
CA PHE A 147 -13.10 -4.10 -32.04
C PHE A 147 -11.75 -4.63 -32.55
N GLN A 148 -11.65 -4.89 -33.86
CA GLN A 148 -10.45 -5.35 -34.58
C GLN A 148 -9.37 -4.24 -34.71
N GLU A 149 -9.22 -3.38 -33.71
CA GLU A 149 -8.24 -2.31 -33.72
C GLU A 149 -6.87 -2.81 -33.24
N PRO A 150 -5.75 -2.19 -33.69
CA PRO A 150 -4.46 -2.39 -33.08
C PRO A 150 -4.52 -2.05 -31.59
N THR A 151 -4.56 -3.09 -30.78
CA THR A 151 -4.49 -3.07 -29.32
C THR A 151 -3.23 -2.29 -28.91
N MET A 152 -3.39 -1.02 -28.54
CA MET A 152 -2.33 -0.21 -27.91
C MET A 152 -1.99 -0.86 -26.56
N CYS A 153 -1.12 -1.87 -26.52
CA CYS A 153 -0.69 -2.44 -25.26
C CYS A 153 0.34 -1.51 -24.58
N ARG A 154 0.56 -1.64 -23.27
CA ARG A 154 1.61 -0.90 -22.57
C ARG A 154 2.97 -0.98 -23.28
N GLU A 155 3.37 -2.17 -23.73
CA GLU A 155 4.63 -2.34 -24.46
C GLU A 155 4.67 -1.55 -25.77
N HIS A 156 3.55 -1.48 -26.50
CA HIS A 156 3.46 -0.66 -27.69
C HIS A 156 3.65 0.82 -27.34
N VAL A 157 2.89 1.32 -26.35
CA VAL A 157 2.96 2.73 -25.92
C VAL A 157 4.37 3.10 -25.45
N LEU A 158 5.04 2.25 -24.68
CA LEU A 158 6.37 2.52 -24.14
C LEU A 158 7.48 2.41 -25.19
N PHE A 159 7.42 1.42 -26.09
CA PHE A 159 8.60 1.03 -26.88
C PHE A 159 8.40 1.08 -28.39
N ARG A 160 7.16 1.07 -28.90
CA ARG A 160 6.87 0.88 -30.34
C ARG A 160 5.99 1.95 -30.99
N CYS A 161 5.29 2.78 -30.22
CA CYS A 161 4.33 3.76 -30.74
C CYS A 161 5.00 5.04 -31.24
N ASP A 162 4.93 5.33 -32.55
CA ASP A 162 5.63 6.48 -33.17
C ASP A 162 5.00 7.83 -32.78
N HIS A 163 3.83 7.81 -32.15
CA HIS A 163 3.14 8.99 -31.66
C HIS A 163 3.85 9.67 -30.48
N TYR A 164 4.49 8.89 -29.60
CA TYR A 164 5.13 9.42 -28.39
C TYR A 164 6.61 9.69 -28.60
N THR A 165 7.10 10.75 -27.95
CA THR A 165 8.53 11.05 -27.93
C THR A 165 9.25 9.97 -27.13
N ARG A 166 10.08 9.18 -27.80
CA ARG A 166 10.91 8.16 -27.19
C ARG A 166 12.33 8.70 -26.99
N LYS A 167 12.54 9.50 -25.93
CA LYS A 167 13.91 9.83 -25.47
C LYS A 167 14.55 8.68 -24.65
N TYR A 168 13.98 7.49 -24.76
CA TYR A 168 14.25 6.36 -23.88
C TYR A 168 15.34 5.45 -24.43
N ARG A 169 16.17 4.90 -23.54
CA ARG A 169 17.27 3.99 -23.89
C ARG A 169 16.83 2.55 -24.08
N HIS A 170 15.60 2.21 -23.69
CA HIS A 170 15.12 0.84 -23.55
C HIS A 170 14.21 0.45 -24.72
N SER A 171 14.41 -0.76 -25.24
CA SER A 171 13.66 -1.33 -26.37
C SER A 171 12.65 -2.40 -25.95
N SER A 172 12.67 -2.81 -24.68
CA SER A 172 11.82 -3.88 -24.13
C SER A 172 11.46 -3.63 -22.66
N VAL A 173 10.49 -4.40 -22.15
CA VAL A 173 10.17 -4.40 -20.72
C VAL A 173 11.36 -4.91 -19.92
N GLU A 174 11.99 -5.99 -20.38
CA GLU A 174 13.12 -6.64 -19.73
C GLU A 174 14.26 -5.65 -19.50
N GLU A 175 14.66 -4.93 -20.56
CA GLU A 175 15.71 -3.91 -20.49
C GLU A 175 15.33 -2.74 -19.58
N LEU A 176 14.07 -2.29 -19.62
CA LEU A 176 13.58 -1.29 -18.68
C LEU A 176 13.72 -1.78 -17.24
N LEU A 177 13.36 -3.02 -16.94
CA LEU A 177 13.43 -3.59 -15.59
C LEU A 177 14.87 -3.86 -15.11
N GLU A 178 15.85 -3.89 -16.01
CA GLU A 178 17.28 -3.96 -15.70
C GLU A 178 17.90 -2.58 -15.42
N SER A 179 17.18 -1.48 -15.69
CA SER A 179 17.61 -0.12 -15.35
C SER A 179 17.90 0.03 -13.84
N MET A 180 18.83 0.92 -13.48
CA MET A 180 19.07 1.27 -12.08
C MET A 180 17.85 1.91 -11.41
N ASP A 181 17.03 2.63 -12.19
CA ASP A 181 15.82 3.30 -11.68
C ASP A 181 14.69 3.24 -12.72
N PRO A 182 14.05 2.06 -12.90
CA PRO A 182 12.93 1.89 -13.82
C PRO A 182 11.73 2.77 -13.43
N PHE A 183 11.64 3.17 -12.15
CA PHE A 183 10.57 4.04 -11.67
C PHE A 183 10.74 5.45 -12.21
N TYR A 184 11.93 6.05 -12.06
CA TYR A 184 12.25 7.33 -12.68
C TYR A 184 12.03 7.27 -14.18
N ASP A 185 12.39 6.14 -14.77
CA ASP A 185 12.33 6.00 -16.20
C ASP A 185 10.88 6.08 -16.73
N ILE A 186 9.97 5.33 -16.11
CA ILE A 186 8.54 5.44 -16.42
C ILE A 186 8.01 6.84 -16.11
N GLN A 187 8.42 7.44 -14.97
CA GLN A 187 7.96 8.78 -14.60
C GLN A 187 8.31 9.80 -15.68
N ARG A 188 9.57 9.87 -16.12
CA ARG A 188 10.03 10.85 -17.10
C ARG A 188 9.30 10.69 -18.43
N PHE A 189 9.11 9.45 -18.90
CA PHE A 189 8.32 9.17 -20.10
C PHE A 189 6.90 9.78 -20.01
N LEU A 190 6.23 9.60 -18.87
CA LEU A 190 4.85 10.08 -18.68
C LEU A 190 4.76 11.61 -18.53
N GLU A 191 5.80 12.24 -17.98
CA GLU A 191 5.91 13.69 -17.89
C GLU A 191 6.16 14.33 -19.27
N GLU A 192 6.94 13.67 -20.13
CA GLU A 192 7.22 14.15 -21.50
C GLU A 192 6.06 13.88 -22.49
N ASN A 193 5.23 12.87 -22.22
CA ASN A 193 4.11 12.48 -23.09
C ASN A 193 2.79 12.56 -22.32
N LEU A 194 2.15 13.73 -22.31
CA LEU A 194 1.07 14.06 -21.36
C LEU A 194 -0.19 13.18 -21.48
N SER A 195 -0.49 12.65 -22.66
CA SER A 195 -1.67 11.83 -22.92
C SER A 195 -1.38 10.31 -22.84
N ALA A 196 -0.11 9.89 -22.83
CA ALA A 196 0.26 8.47 -22.83
C ALA A 196 -0.35 7.70 -21.65
N LEU A 197 -1.03 6.57 -21.94
CA LEU A 197 -1.75 5.74 -20.95
C LEU A 197 -2.88 6.49 -20.20
N SER A 198 -3.34 7.62 -20.75
CA SER A 198 -4.58 8.30 -20.36
C SER A 198 -5.77 7.75 -21.16
N PHE A 199 -6.96 8.27 -20.89
CA PHE A 199 -8.15 7.96 -21.69
C PHE A 199 -8.31 8.88 -22.91
N GLU A 200 -7.46 9.90 -23.04
CA GLU A 200 -7.54 10.91 -24.11
C GLU A 200 -7.00 10.35 -25.44
N ASP A 201 -6.01 9.45 -25.38
CA ASP A 201 -5.46 8.79 -26.57
C ASP A 201 -6.25 7.53 -26.97
N ILE A 202 -7.46 7.36 -26.44
CA ILE A 202 -8.35 6.30 -26.91
C ILE A 202 -8.89 6.75 -28.27
N PRO A 203 -8.83 5.90 -29.32
CA PRO A 203 -9.43 6.22 -30.61
C PRO A 203 -10.89 6.65 -30.44
N ASP A 204 -11.27 7.73 -31.13
CA ASP A 204 -12.67 8.15 -31.20
C ASP A 204 -13.51 7.02 -31.81
N TYR A 205 -14.52 6.58 -31.07
CA TYR A 205 -15.51 5.64 -31.58
C TYR A 205 -16.50 6.43 -32.45
N ALA A 206 -16.26 6.44 -33.76
CA ALA A 206 -17.29 6.76 -34.74
C ALA A 206 -18.17 5.53 -35.01
#